data_AF-A0A239W733-F1
#
_entry.id   AF-A0A239W733-F1
#
_cell.length_a   1.000
_cell.length_b   1.000
_cell.length_c   1.000
_cell.angle_alpha   90.00
_cell.angle_beta   90.00
_cell.angle_gamma   90.00
#
_symmetry.space_group_name_H-M   'P 1'
#
loop_
_entity.id
_entity.type
_entity.pdbx_description
1 polymer ?
#
loop_
_entity_poly.entity_id
_entity_poly.type
_entity_poly.pdbx_seq_one_letter_code
_entity_poly.pdbx_strand_id
1 'polypeptide(L)'
;MSLVMHVDTAAWRSHQGAVLAGDRLTVPVIKGNGYGFGLERLAGEAARLTADVVAVGTAGEVAAVRAGGFTGDVVVLTPWRPGDPIVEQMLDEAAQSGSGSS
;
A
#
# COMPACT_ATOMS: atom_id res chain seq x y z
N MET A 1 14.18 -23.21 -1.42
CA MET A 1 15.18 -22.13 -1.31
C MET A 1 14.47 -20.85 -0.95
N SER A 2 15.02 -20.07 -0.01
CA SER A 2 14.55 -18.70 0.25
C SER A 2 15.49 -17.70 -0.43
N LEU A 3 14.94 -16.59 -0.90
CA LEU A 3 15.67 -15.41 -1.37
C LEU A 3 15.58 -14.34 -0.27
N VAL A 4 16.71 -13.70 0.05
CA VAL A 4 16.75 -12.59 1.02
C VAL A 4 17.21 -11.33 0.31
N MET A 5 16.41 -10.26 0.41
CA MET A 5 16.74 -8.93 -0.09
C MET A 5 17.14 -8.03 1.08
N HIS A 6 18.31 -7.40 0.96
CA HIS A 6 18.77 -6.40 1.91
C HIS A 6 18.62 -5.00 1.30
N VAL A 7 18.06 -4.08 2.08
CA VAL A 7 17.93 -2.68 1.70
C VAL A 7 18.56 -1.83 2.78
N ASP A 8 19.37 -0.86 2.39
CA ASP A 8 19.83 0.19 3.29
C ASP A 8 18.65 1.12 3.62
N THR A 9 18.04 0.89 4.79
CA THR A 9 16.87 1.64 5.24
C THR A 9 17.13 3.14 5.37
N ALA A 10 18.34 3.54 5.78
CA ALA A 10 18.66 4.95 6.00
C ALA A 10 18.77 5.68 4.66
N ALA A 11 19.55 5.13 3.73
CA ALA A 11 19.68 5.68 2.38
C ALA A 11 18.32 5.71 1.65
N TRP A 12 17.53 4.64 1.79
CA TRP A 12 16.21 4.52 1.16
C TRP A 12 15.22 5.57 1.68
N ARG A 13 15.08 5.72 3.01
CA ARG A 13 14.17 6.72 3.60
C ARG A 13 14.62 8.15 3.32
N SER A 14 15.92 8.41 3.25
CA SER A 14 16.47 9.71 2.85
C SER A 14 16.06 10.07 1.43
N HIS A 15 16.15 9.11 0.49
CA HIS A 15 15.72 9.32 -0.89
C HIS A 15 14.21 9.63 -0.97
N GLN A 16 13.36 8.88 -0.27
CA GLN A 16 11.92 9.16 -0.22
C GLN A 16 11.62 10.59 0.27
N GLY A 17 12.30 11.02 1.33
CA GLY A 17 12.16 12.38 1.85
C GLY A 17 12.58 13.45 0.84
N ALA A 18 13.68 13.22 0.11
CA ALA A 18 14.15 14.13 -0.93
C ALA A 18 13.17 14.23 -2.12
N VAL A 19 12.55 13.12 -2.52
CA VAL A 19 11.52 13.10 -3.58
C VAL A 19 10.29 13.90 -3.16
N LEU A 20 9.78 13.67 -1.95
CA LEU A 20 8.59 14.37 -1.44
C LEU A 20 8.83 15.86 -1.14
N ALA A 21 10.07 16.25 -0.84
CA ALA A 21 10.43 17.65 -0.72
C ALA A 21 10.27 18.42 -2.06
N GLY A 22 10.33 17.72 -3.19
CA GLY A 22 10.13 18.29 -4.53
C GLY A 22 8.65 18.46 -4.92
N ASP A 23 7.76 17.61 -4.40
CA ASP A 23 6.31 17.66 -4.69
C ASP A 23 5.47 17.02 -3.57
N ARG A 24 4.62 17.84 -2.95
CA ARG A 24 3.73 17.43 -1.86
C ARG A 24 2.49 16.67 -2.31
N LEU A 25 2.21 16.58 -3.61
CA LEU A 25 1.04 15.88 -4.17
C LEU A 25 1.34 14.46 -4.66
N THR A 26 2.47 13.90 -4.23
CA THR A 26 2.91 12.55 -4.64
C THR A 26 2.05 11.46 -3.99
N VAL A 27 1.51 10.55 -4.80
CA VAL A 27 0.83 9.32 -4.35
C VAL A 27 1.79 8.13 -4.42
N PRO A 28 2.17 7.51 -3.28
CA PRO A 28 3.00 6.31 -3.30
C PRO A 28 2.27 5.14 -3.97
N VAL A 29 2.87 4.60 -5.03
CA VAL A 29 2.41 3.37 -5.66
C VAL A 29 3.15 2.20 -4.99
N ILE A 30 2.41 1.22 -4.46
CA ILE A 30 2.96 0.07 -3.71
C ILE A 30 2.49 -1.28 -4.26
N LYS A 31 2.00 -1.31 -5.50
CA LYS A 31 1.49 -2.52 -6.19
C LYS A 31 2.51 -3.67 -6.31
N GLY A 32 2.00 -4.86 -6.64
CA GLY A 32 2.82 -6.01 -7.02
C GLY A 32 3.65 -6.53 -5.85
N ASN A 33 3.01 -6.77 -4.71
CA ASN A 33 3.69 -7.15 -3.46
C ASN A 33 4.71 -6.09 -2.97
N GLY A 34 4.40 -4.81 -3.17
CA GLY A 34 5.29 -3.72 -2.77
C GLY A 34 6.64 -3.75 -3.47
N TYR A 35 6.69 -4.10 -4.76
CA TYR A 35 7.96 -4.24 -5.51
C TYR A 35 8.99 -5.16 -4.82
N GLY A 36 8.52 -6.18 -4.09
CA GLY A 36 9.36 -7.10 -3.34
C GLY A 36 9.68 -6.68 -1.90
N PHE A 37 9.26 -5.49 -1.46
CA PHE A 37 9.38 -5.06 -0.06
C PHE A 37 8.29 -5.65 0.83
N GLY A 38 7.16 -6.08 0.26
CA GLY A 38 5.95 -6.45 0.97
C GLY A 38 5.00 -5.27 1.15
N LEU A 39 3.70 -5.50 0.91
CA LEU A 39 2.65 -4.47 1.00
C LEU A 39 2.51 -3.89 2.40
N GLU A 40 2.49 -4.72 3.43
CA GLU A 40 2.36 -4.27 4.82
C GLU A 40 3.50 -3.33 5.23
N ARG A 41 4.74 -3.66 4.83
CA ARG A 41 5.91 -2.83 5.10
C ARG A 41 5.82 -1.48 4.40
N LEU A 42 5.43 -1.47 3.12
CA LEU A 42 5.30 -0.20 2.38
C LEU A 42 4.11 0.62 2.83
N ALA A 43 3.03 0.01 3.32
CA ALA A 43 1.91 0.69 3.95
C ALA A 43 2.36 1.45 5.21
N GLY A 44 3.18 0.82 6.06
CA GLY A 44 3.79 1.49 7.21
C GLY A 44 4.72 2.65 6.82
N GLU A 45 5.47 2.52 5.72
CA GLU A 45 6.30 3.62 5.21
C GLU A 45 5.46 4.76 4.61
N ALA A 46 4.37 4.45 3.92
CA ALA A 46 3.44 5.47 3.43
C ALA A 46 2.81 6.24 4.60
N ALA A 47 2.45 5.54 5.69
CA ALA A 47 1.97 6.18 6.92
C ALA A 47 3.06 7.06 7.57
N ARG A 48 4.32 6.60 7.63
CA ARG A 48 5.47 7.41 8.11
C ARG A 48 5.68 8.67 7.28
N LEU A 49 5.41 8.59 5.98
CA LEU A 49 5.47 9.71 5.03
C LEU A 49 4.21 10.59 5.08
N THR A 50 3.27 10.30 5.98
CA THR A 50 2.00 11.02 6.13
C THR A 50 1.22 11.12 4.82
N ALA A 51 1.29 10.08 3.99
CA ALA A 51 0.53 10.04 2.74
C ALA A 51 -0.97 9.89 3.04
N ASP A 52 -1.80 10.70 2.41
CA ASP A 52 -3.26 10.58 2.51
C ASP A 52 -3.80 9.44 1.64
N VAL A 53 -3.10 9.13 0.54
CA VAL A 53 -3.52 8.17 -0.49
C VAL A 53 -2.35 7.27 -0.87
N VAL A 54 -2.61 5.98 -1.09
CA VAL A 54 -1.69 5.06 -1.77
C VAL A 54 -2.37 4.39 -2.96
N ALA A 55 -1.57 3.91 -3.92
CA ALA A 55 -2.08 3.18 -5.07
C ALA A 55 -1.57 1.73 -5.11
N VAL A 56 -2.48 0.79 -5.32
CA VAL A 56 -2.22 -0.65 -5.47
C VAL A 56 -2.62 -1.14 -6.86
N GLY A 57 -2.15 -2.32 -7.24
CA GLY A 57 -2.43 -2.93 -8.52
C GLY A 57 -3.84 -3.51 -8.57
N THR A 58 -4.25 -4.28 -7.57
CA THR A 58 -5.53 -5.00 -7.57
C THR A 58 -6.31 -4.83 -6.27
N ALA A 59 -7.60 -5.12 -6.28
CA ALA A 59 -8.45 -5.08 -5.09
C ALA A 59 -7.97 -6.03 -3.98
N GLY A 60 -7.44 -7.20 -4.35
CA GLY A 60 -6.89 -8.16 -3.39
C GLY A 60 -5.67 -7.66 -2.61
N GLU A 61 -4.99 -6.61 -3.08
CA GLU A 61 -3.86 -6.01 -2.34
C GLU A 61 -4.31 -5.08 -1.21
N VAL A 62 -5.57 -4.63 -1.21
CA VAL A 62 -6.09 -3.65 -0.23
C VAL A 62 -6.03 -4.21 1.20
N ALA A 63 -6.38 -5.49 1.39
CA ALA A 63 -6.35 -6.12 2.72
C ALA A 63 -4.93 -6.09 3.34
N ALA A 64 -3.89 -6.36 2.55
CA ALA A 64 -2.51 -6.30 3.03
C ALA A 64 -2.05 -4.86 3.34
N VAL A 65 -2.57 -3.87 2.62
CA VAL A 65 -2.33 -2.45 2.94
C VAL A 65 -2.96 -2.07 4.28
N ARG A 66 -4.19 -2.52 4.54
CA ARG A 66 -4.88 -2.32 5.83
C ARG A 66 -4.18 -3.04 6.98
N ALA A 67 -3.76 -4.28 6.77
CA ALA A 67 -2.96 -5.04 7.75
C ALA A 67 -1.63 -4.34 8.09
N GLY A 68 -1.04 -3.63 7.14
CA GLY A 68 0.14 -2.78 7.35
C GLY A 68 -0.12 -1.47 8.11
N GLY A 69 -1.36 -1.22 8.56
CA GLY A 69 -1.74 -0.07 9.37
C GLY A 69 -2.02 1.22 8.59
N PHE A 70 -2.07 1.16 7.25
CA PHE A 70 -2.42 2.35 6.47
C PHE A 70 -3.93 2.58 6.49
N THR A 71 -4.34 3.74 6.99
CA THR A 71 -5.76 4.09 7.19
C THR A 71 -6.32 5.07 6.15
N GLY A 72 -5.46 5.65 5.30
CA GLY A 72 -5.87 6.59 4.25
C GLY A 72 -6.55 5.92 3.05
N ASP A 73 -6.77 6.69 1.99
CA ASP A 73 -7.46 6.20 0.79
C ASP A 73 -6.55 5.25 -0.01
N VAL A 74 -7.16 4.20 -0.57
CA VAL A 74 -6.45 3.23 -1.41
C VAL A 74 -7.06 3.25 -2.81
N VAL A 75 -6.25 3.64 -3.79
CA VAL A 75 -6.62 3.64 -5.20
C VAL A 75 -6.20 2.30 -5.83
N VAL A 76 -7.16 1.57 -6.40
CA VAL A 76 -6.89 0.37 -7.19
C VAL A 76 -6.70 0.77 -8.64
N LEU A 77 -5.49 0.52 -9.18
CA LEU A 77 -5.10 0.98 -10.52
C LEU A 77 -5.60 0.07 -11.65
N THR A 78 -5.75 -1.22 -11.41
CA THR A 78 -6.31 -2.13 -12.42
C THR A 78 -7.81 -1.89 -12.51
N PRO A 79 -8.36 -1.54 -13.69
CA PRO A 79 -9.79 -1.37 -13.83
C PRO A 79 -10.53 -2.69 -13.61
N TRP A 80 -11.74 -2.60 -13.06
CA TRP A 80 -12.68 -3.72 -12.96
C TRP A 80 -14.05 -3.31 -13.50
N ARG A 81 -14.89 -4.31 -13.75
CA ARG A 81 -16.27 -4.06 -14.14
C ARG A 81 -17.06 -3.68 -12.87
N PRO A 82 -17.81 -2.55 -12.87
CA PRO A 82 -18.70 -2.25 -11.75
C PRO A 82 -19.66 -3.41 -11.48
N GLY A 83 -19.79 -3.83 -10.22
CA GLY A 83 -20.62 -4.97 -9.82
C GLY A 83 -19.99 -6.34 -10.12
N ASP A 84 -18.68 -6.43 -10.38
CA ASP A 84 -17.97 -7.71 -10.40
C ASP A 84 -17.96 -8.31 -8.98
N PRO A 85 -18.67 -9.42 -8.75
CA PRO A 85 -18.89 -9.94 -7.40
C PRO A 85 -17.59 -10.35 -6.70
N ILE A 86 -16.55 -10.74 -7.45
CA ILE A 86 -15.26 -11.13 -6.88
C ILE A 86 -14.53 -9.89 -6.36
N VAL A 87 -14.53 -8.80 -7.13
CA VAL A 87 -13.86 -7.57 -6.73
C VAL A 87 -14.58 -6.90 -5.56
N GLU A 88 -15.91 -6.83 -5.60
CA GLU A 88 -16.69 -6.26 -4.50
C GLU A 88 -16.46 -7.05 -3.20
N GLN A 89 -16.48 -8.38 -3.26
CA GLN A 89 -16.18 -9.23 -2.10
C GLN A 89 -14.78 -8.95 -1.53
N MET A 90 -13.75 -8.85 -2.38
CA MET A 90 -12.38 -8.54 -1.93
C MET A 90 -12.30 -7.18 -1.21
N LEU A 91 -13.01 -6.18 -1.71
CA LEU A 91 -13.02 -4.84 -1.12
C LEU A 91 -13.79 -4.81 0.21
N ASP A 92 -14.92 -5.53 0.28
CA ASP A 92 -15.71 -5.68 1.50
C ASP A 92 -14.90 -6.38 2.61
N GLU A 93 -14.26 -7.50 2.29
CA GLU A 93 -13.37 -8.23 3.21
C GLU A 93 -12.23 -7.33 3.71
N ALA A 94 -11.62 -6.56 2.81
CA ALA A 94 -10.58 -5.61 3.17
C ALA A 94 -11.08 -4.50 4.10
N ALA A 95 -12.29 -3.99 3.89
CA ALA A 95 -12.90 -2.99 4.77
C ALA A 95 -13.17 -3.52 6.18
N GLN A 96 -13.54 -4.80 6.30
CA GLN A 96 -13.85 -5.45 7.57
C GLN A 96 -12.57 -5.76 8.38
N SER A 97 -11.47 -6.10 7.69
CA SER A 97 -10.17 -6.41 8.32
C SER A 97 -9.57 -5.25 9.15
N GLY A 98 -9.94 -4.01 8.85
CA GLY A 98 -9.49 -2.82 9.58
C GLY A 98 -10.22 -2.55 10.90
N SER A 99 -11.34 -3.24 11.17
CA SER A 99 -12.17 -3.03 12.38
C SER A 99 -11.83 -3.95 13.56
N GLY A 100 -10.87 -4.87 13.39
CA GLY A 100 -10.61 -5.98 14.31
C GLY A 100 -9.50 -5.77 15.36
N SER A 101 -9.12 -4.55 15.71
CA SER A 101 -8.14 -4.31 16.78
C SER A 101 -8.60 -3.19 17.70
N SER A 102 -9.33 -3.57 18.76
CA SER A 102 -9.49 -2.83 20.01
C SER A 102 -8.67 -3.51 21.11
#